data_AF-A0A919MLW7-F1
#
_entry.id   AF-A0A919MLW7-F1
#
_cell.length_a   1.000
_cell.length_b   1.000
_cell.length_c   1.000
_cell.angle_alpha   90.00
_cell.angle_beta   90.00
_cell.angle_gamma   90.00
#
_symmetry.space_group_name_H-M   'P 1'
#
loop_
_entity.id
_entity.type
_entity.pdbx_description
1 polymer ?
#
loop_
_entity_poly.entity_id
_entity_poly.type
_entity_poly.pdbx_seq_one_letter_code
_entity_poly.pdbx_strand_id
1 'polypeptide(L)'
;MTTRTDLLAVARAEALFVSDLPARPVPVGAEVAAAIRNAVRRHGGTKGCAGEVAAAFGDHPDIAVPRMRWALRTVRITYQRQPRPRAGGGPAALRVPSGRTRPPAPTSTGSAAPAE
;
A
#
# COMPACT_ATOMS: atom_id res chain seq x y z
N MET A 1 3.26 27.11 -9.68
CA MET A 1 2.71 26.23 -10.73
C MET A 1 2.72 24.81 -10.22
N THR A 2 1.56 24.23 -9.91
CA THR A 2 1.44 22.81 -9.52
C THR A 2 1.79 21.94 -10.72
N THR A 3 2.74 21.02 -10.59
CA THR A 3 3.11 20.14 -11.70
C THR A 3 2.19 18.92 -11.77
N ARG A 4 2.11 18.29 -12.94
CA ARG A 4 1.34 17.04 -13.13
C ARG A 4 1.79 15.92 -12.17
N THR A 5 3.08 15.91 -11.81
CA THR A 5 3.65 14.95 -10.86
C THR A 5 3.13 15.20 -9.45
N ASP A 6 2.98 16.46 -9.06
CA ASP A 6 2.42 16.84 -7.75
C ASP A 6 0.96 16.40 -7.64
N LEU A 7 0.16 16.62 -8.69
CA LEU A 7 -1.23 16.16 -8.74
C LEU A 7 -1.34 14.62 -8.62
N LEU A 8 -0.44 13.88 -9.26
CA LEU A 8 -0.42 12.42 -9.16
C LEU A 8 0.02 11.95 -7.76
N ALA A 9 0.94 12.66 -7.12
CA ALA A 9 1.37 12.37 -5.76
C ALA A 9 0.22 12.60 -4.76
N VAL A 10 -0.54 13.68 -4.94
CA VAL A 10 -1.74 13.97 -4.14
C VAL A 10 -2.78 12.86 -4.31
N ALA A 11 -3.13 12.49 -5.55
CA ALA A 11 -4.12 11.43 -5.79
C ALA A 11 -3.70 10.06 -5.20
N ARG A 12 -2.40 9.75 -5.20
CA ARG A 12 -1.87 8.55 -4.55
C ARG A 12 -1.96 8.62 -3.03
N ALA A 13 -1.73 9.80 -2.44
CA ALA A 13 -1.84 10.00 -1.01
C ALA A 13 -3.30 9.90 -0.54
N GLU A 14 -4.25 10.45 -1.30
CA GLU A 14 -5.69 10.31 -1.05
C GLU A 14 -6.13 8.85 -1.09
N ALA A 15 -5.72 8.10 -2.12
CA ALA A 15 -6.01 6.67 -2.20
C ALA A 15 -5.38 5.87 -1.05
N LEU A 16 -4.18 6.24 -0.61
CA LEU A 16 -3.52 5.59 0.52
C LEU A 16 -4.15 5.96 1.86
N PHE A 17 -4.69 7.17 1.98
CA PHE A 17 -5.41 7.65 3.16
C PHE A 17 -6.64 6.78 3.44
N VAL A 18 -7.46 6.54 2.41
CA VAL A 18 -8.71 5.76 2.49
C VAL A 18 -8.46 4.24 2.49
N SER A 19 -7.24 3.80 2.23
CA SER A 19 -6.88 2.39 2.31
C SER A 19 -6.71 1.95 3.77
N ASP A 20 -7.03 0.69 4.04
CA ASP A 20 -6.81 0.03 5.34
C ASP A 20 -5.33 -0.27 5.66
N LEU A 21 -4.37 0.29 4.90
CA LEU A 21 -2.95 0.00 5.11
C LEU A 21 -2.48 0.65 6.43
N PRO A 22 -1.98 -0.12 7.41
CA PRO A 22 -1.61 0.42 8.71
C PRO A 22 -0.46 1.43 8.59
N ALA A 23 -0.46 2.42 9.47
CA ALA A 23 0.55 3.49 9.45
C ALA A 23 1.96 3.03 9.90
N ARG A 24 2.10 1.78 10.34
CA ARG A 24 3.35 1.14 10.79
C ARG A 24 3.32 -0.35 10.42
N PRO A 25 4.45 -1.03 10.12
CA PRO A 25 5.82 -0.54 9.81
C PRO A 25 5.93 0.08 8.40
N VAL A 26 7.14 0.46 7.95
CA VAL A 26 7.38 1.08 6.62
C VAL A 26 6.96 0.09 5.52
N PRO A 27 5.89 0.37 4.76
CA PRO A 27 5.38 -0.59 3.78
C PRO A 27 6.30 -0.69 2.57
N VAL A 28 6.39 -1.88 2.00
CA VAL A 28 7.18 -2.13 0.77
C VAL A 28 6.50 -1.41 -0.40
N GLY A 29 7.27 -0.83 -1.33
CA GLY A 29 6.71 -0.03 -2.42
C GLY A 29 5.65 -0.75 -3.28
N ALA A 30 5.76 -2.08 -3.41
CA ALA A 30 4.76 -2.91 -4.08
C ALA A 30 3.43 -2.99 -3.32
N GLU A 31 3.49 -3.05 -2.00
CA GLU A 31 2.33 -3.09 -1.10
C GLU A 31 1.60 -1.74 -1.11
N VAL A 32 2.33 -0.63 -1.05
CA VAL A 32 1.77 0.73 -1.22
C VAL A 32 1.05 0.85 -2.56
N ALA A 33 1.67 0.37 -3.65
CA ALA A 33 1.06 0.42 -4.97
C ALA A 33 -0.19 -0.48 -5.07
N ALA A 34 -0.20 -1.64 -4.41
CA ALA A 34 -1.36 -2.52 -4.35
C ALA A 34 -2.52 -1.90 -3.55
N ALA A 35 -2.22 -1.33 -2.39
CA ALA A 35 -3.17 -0.61 -1.55
C ALA A 35 -3.83 0.55 -2.30
N ILE A 36 -3.04 1.38 -2.99
CA ILE A 36 -3.55 2.48 -3.83
C ILE A 36 -4.49 1.95 -4.93
N ARG A 37 -4.10 0.88 -5.65
CA ARG A 37 -4.96 0.30 -6.70
C ARG A 37 -6.26 -0.25 -6.13
N ASN A 38 -6.22 -0.87 -4.96
CA ASN A 38 -7.41 -1.41 -4.31
C ASN A 38 -8.36 -0.30 -3.87
N ALA A 39 -7.83 0.72 -3.19
CA ALA A 39 -8.60 1.90 -2.77
C ALA A 39 -9.27 2.60 -3.95
N VAL A 40 -8.52 2.87 -5.03
CA VAL A 40 -9.09 3.50 -6.23
C VAL A 40 -10.23 2.65 -6.83
N ARG A 41 -10.11 1.32 -6.83
CA ARG A 41 -11.19 0.44 -7.32
C ARG A 41 -12.40 0.45 -6.39
N ARG A 42 -12.17 0.38 -5.07
CA ARG A 42 -13.22 0.35 -4.04
C ARG A 42 -14.07 1.62 -4.05
N HIS A 43 -13.43 2.78 -4.22
CA HIS A 43 -14.09 4.08 -4.17
C HIS A 43 -14.46 4.64 -5.56
N GLY A 44 -14.42 3.83 -6.63
CA GLY A 44 -14.89 4.26 -7.95
C GLY A 44 -13.99 5.31 -8.63
N GLY A 45 -12.71 5.36 -8.29
CA GLY A 45 -11.72 6.26 -8.89
C GLY A 45 -11.09 7.23 -7.89
N THR A 46 -10.19 8.08 -8.38
CA THR A 46 -9.48 9.08 -7.55
C THR A 46 -10.43 10.13 -6.99
N LYS A 47 -11.49 10.50 -7.72
CA LYS A 47 -12.51 11.44 -7.25
C LYS A 47 -13.28 10.91 -6.04
N GLY A 48 -13.59 9.62 -6.01
CA GLY A 48 -14.24 9.01 -4.85
C GLY A 48 -13.30 8.96 -3.65
N CYS A 49 -12.02 8.63 -3.85
CA CYS A 49 -11.03 8.74 -2.77
C CYS A 49 -10.94 10.17 -2.21
N ALA A 50 -10.95 11.19 -3.06
CA ALA A 50 -10.94 12.59 -2.62
C ALA A 50 -12.21 12.97 -1.84
N GLY A 51 -13.37 12.42 -2.21
CA GLY A 51 -14.63 12.60 -1.48
C GLY A 51 -14.59 12.01 -0.07
N GLU A 52 -14.08 10.78 0.07
CA GLU A 52 -13.90 10.12 1.39
C GLU A 52 -12.90 10.85 2.26
N VAL A 53 -11.81 11.36 1.68
CA VAL A 53 -10.87 12.23 2.39
C VAL A 53 -11.59 13.47 2.90
N ALA A 54 -12.34 14.18 2.04
CA ALA A 54 -13.07 15.37 2.44
C ALA A 54 -14.08 15.08 3.57
N ALA A 55 -14.79 13.96 3.50
CA ALA A 55 -15.69 13.51 4.56
C ALA A 55 -14.95 13.28 5.89
N ALA A 56 -13.86 12.52 5.87
CA ALA A 56 -13.05 12.25 7.06
C ALA A 56 -12.49 13.52 7.72
N PHE A 57 -12.09 14.52 6.93
CA PHE A 57 -11.65 15.82 7.44
C PHE A 57 -12.80 16.65 8.04
N GLY A 58 -14.04 16.45 7.59
CA GLY A 58 -15.23 17.07 8.17
C GLY A 58 -15.65 16.40 9.49
N ASP A 59 -15.58 15.07 9.54
CA ASP A 59 -16.06 14.30 10.69
C ASP A 59 -15.04 14.20 11.83
N HIS A 60 -13.76 13.93 11.50
CA HIS A 60 -12.70 13.65 12.47
C HIS A 60 -11.34 14.21 12.03
N PRO A 61 -11.17 15.55 12.02
CA PRO A 61 -9.95 16.19 11.56
C PRO A 61 -8.71 15.80 12.39
N ASP A 62 -8.89 15.48 13.68
CA ASP A 62 -7.85 15.05 14.61
C ASP A 62 -7.21 13.72 14.22
N ILE A 63 -7.98 12.82 13.60
CA ILE A 63 -7.49 11.52 13.08
C ILE A 63 -7.04 11.67 11.61
N ALA A 64 -7.77 12.46 10.82
CA ALA A 64 -7.51 12.65 9.41
C ALA A 64 -6.14 13.34 9.16
N VAL A 65 -5.80 14.38 9.93
CA VAL A 65 -4.54 15.11 9.73
C VAL A 65 -3.30 14.22 9.91
N PRO A 66 -3.13 13.45 11.01
CA PRO A 66 -2.03 12.50 11.15
C PRO A 66 -1.98 11.45 10.05
N ARG A 67 -3.15 10.93 9.63
CA ARG A 67 -3.26 9.92 8.57
C ARG A 67 -2.80 10.46 7.21
N MET A 68 -3.21 11.67 6.85
CA MET A 68 -2.80 12.31 5.60
C MET A 68 -1.31 12.64 5.60
N ARG A 69 -0.77 13.12 6.73
CA ARG A 69 0.68 13.36 6.88
C ARG A 69 1.49 12.07 6.67
N TRP A 70 1.02 10.95 7.22
CA TRP A 70 1.62 9.66 6.97
C TRP A 70 1.53 9.27 5.49
N ALA A 71 0.35 9.42 4.86
CA ALA A 71 0.15 9.02 3.46
C ALA A 71 1.07 9.81 2.51
N LEU A 72 1.15 11.14 2.72
CA LEU A 72 2.06 12.01 1.97
C LEU A 72 3.52 11.59 2.13
N ARG A 73 3.97 11.30 3.37
CA ARG A 73 5.33 10.83 3.63
C ARG A 73 5.61 9.51 2.93
N THR A 74 4.69 8.56 3.00
CA THR A 74 4.84 7.24 2.38
C THR A 74 4.93 7.36 0.86
N VAL A 75 4.01 8.11 0.22
CA VAL A 75 4.05 8.37 -1.23
C VAL A 75 5.35 9.08 -1.63
N ARG A 76 5.79 10.08 -0.84
CA ARG A 76 7.04 10.81 -1.05
C ARG A 76 8.23 9.83 -1.06
N ILE A 77 8.34 8.95 -0.06
CA ILE A 77 9.42 7.95 0.05
C ILE A 77 9.35 6.90 -1.08
N THR A 78 8.17 6.35 -1.36
CA THR A 78 8.00 5.27 -2.34
C THR A 78 8.27 5.75 -3.77
N TYR A 79 7.85 6.98 -4.11
CA TYR A 79 7.88 7.46 -5.49
C TYR A 79 8.99 8.48 -5.81
N GLN A 80 9.69 9.08 -4.83
CA GLN A 80 10.96 9.79 -5.13
C GLN A 80 12.17 8.92 -5.26
N ARG A 81 12.18 7.77 -4.57
CA ARG A 81 13.26 6.78 -4.72
C ARG A 81 13.24 6.12 -6.10
N GLN A 82 12.28 6.44 -6.95
CA GLN A 82 12.32 6.14 -8.38
C GLN A 82 12.79 7.38 -9.15
N PRO A 83 14.11 7.63 -9.27
CA PRO A 83 14.58 8.29 -10.48
C PRO A 83 14.09 7.44 -11.64
N ARG A 84 13.43 8.08 -12.63
CA ARG A 84 13.17 7.41 -13.91
C ARG A 84 14.51 6.84 -14.38
N PRO A 85 14.64 5.54 -14.70
CA PRO A 85 15.75 5.13 -15.54
C PRO A 85 15.60 5.97 -16.80
N ARG A 86 16.59 6.81 -17.10
CA ARG A 86 16.68 7.46 -18.41
C ARG A 86 16.54 6.33 -19.42
N ALA A 87 15.47 6.37 -20.21
CA ALA A 87 15.24 5.38 -21.27
C ALA A 87 16.47 5.38 -22.18
N GLY A 88 17.29 4.35 -22.05
CA GLY A 88 18.59 4.23 -22.69
C GLY A 88 19.24 2.90 -22.32
N GLY A 89 18.73 1.80 -22.90
CA GLY A 89 19.34 0.47 -22.89
C GLY A 89 18.71 -0.53 -21.91
N GLY A 90 17.97 -1.52 -22.43
CA GLY A 90 17.56 -2.72 -21.67
C GLY A 90 18.64 -3.82 -21.71
N PRO A 91 18.32 -5.09 -21.43
CA PRO A 91 17.44 -5.61 -20.39
C PRO A 91 18.21 -6.56 -19.44
N ALA A 92 18.16 -6.32 -18.12
CA ALA A 92 18.67 -7.28 -17.14
C ALA A 92 17.50 -8.03 -16.51
N ALA A 93 17.25 -9.21 -17.04
CA ALA A 93 16.34 -10.20 -16.49
C ALA A 93 16.68 -10.48 -15.01
N LEU A 94 15.84 -10.01 -14.08
CA LEU A 94 15.73 -10.64 -12.77
C LEU A 94 14.79 -11.83 -12.89
N ARG A 95 15.43 -12.93 -13.24
CA ARG A 95 14.98 -14.31 -13.13
C ARG A 95 14.58 -14.57 -11.67
N VAL A 96 13.29 -14.62 -11.39
CA VAL A 96 12.78 -15.06 -10.08
C VAL A 96 12.53 -16.57 -10.18
N PRO A 97 13.26 -17.43 -9.44
CA PRO A 97 12.83 -18.81 -9.28
C PRO A 97 11.55 -18.82 -8.44
N SER A 98 10.43 -19.23 -9.05
CA SER A 98 9.21 -19.56 -8.32
C SER A 98 9.44 -20.82 -7.49
N GLY A 99 9.93 -20.66 -6.26
CA GLY A 99 9.90 -21.69 -5.24
C GLY A 99 8.46 -21.89 -4.78
N ARG A 100 7.74 -22.84 -5.40
CA ARG A 100 6.52 -23.42 -4.82
C ARG A 100 6.92 -24.26 -3.60
N THR A 101 7.05 -23.64 -2.44
CA THR A 101 7.06 -24.39 -1.16
C THR A 101 5.64 -24.81 -0.84
N ARG A 102 5.39 -26.10 -1.06
CA ARG A 102 4.22 -26.85 -0.59
C ARG A 102 4.10 -26.68 0.94
N PRO A 103 2.94 -26.32 1.50
CA PRO A 103 2.75 -26.36 2.95
C PRO A 103 2.81 -27.82 3.44
N PRO A 104 3.48 -28.12 4.57
CA PRO A 104 3.35 -29.42 5.21
C PRO A 104 1.97 -29.56 5.85
N ALA A 105 1.37 -30.74 5.71
CA ALA A 105 0.13 -31.13 6.38
C ALA A 105 0.35 -31.18 7.90
N PRO A 106 -0.67 -30.88 8.73
CA PRO A 106 -0.58 -31.11 10.15
C PRO A 106 -0.61 -32.62 10.43
N THR A 107 0.51 -33.15 10.91
CA THR A 107 0.55 -34.43 11.63
C THR A 107 -0.01 -34.22 13.03
N SER A 108 -1.27 -34.60 13.25
CA SER A 108 -1.79 -34.81 14.60
C SER A 108 -1.59 -36.27 14.97
N THR A 109 -0.47 -36.55 15.65
CA THR A 109 -0.22 -37.80 16.37
C THR A 109 0.40 -37.46 17.72
N GLY A 110 -0.19 -37.97 18.80
CA GLY A 110 0.37 -37.92 20.16
C GLY A 110 -0.67 -37.43 21.18
N SER A 111 -1.51 -38.25 21.82
CA SER A 111 -1.24 -39.39 22.72
C SER A 111 -1.12 -38.99 24.20
N ALA A 112 -1.56 -39.93 25.05
CA ALA A 112 -1.50 -40.05 26.52
C ALA A 112 -2.67 -39.39 27.32
N ALA A 113 -3.67 -40.13 27.84
CA ALA A 113 -3.69 -41.12 28.96
C ALA A 113 -3.93 -40.44 30.34
N PRO A 114 -4.23 -41.14 31.47
CA PRO A 114 -5.04 -42.35 31.76
C PRO A 114 -6.02 -42.15 32.98
N ALA A 115 -6.59 -43.26 33.48
CA ALA A 115 -7.27 -43.48 34.78
C ALA A 115 -8.67 -42.82 34.92
N GLU A 116 -9.72 -43.49 35.39
CA GLU A 116 -9.85 -44.53 36.42
C GLU A 116 -11.09 -45.40 36.15
#